data_AF-A0A1A8ZZB2-F1
#
_entry.id   AF-A0A1A8ZZB2-F1
#
_cell.length_a   1.000
_cell.length_b   1.000
_cell.length_c   1.000
_cell.angle_alpha   90.00
_cell.angle_beta   90.00
_cell.angle_gamma   90.00
#
_symmetry.space_group_name_H-M   'P 1'
#
loop_
_entity.id
_entity.type
_entity.pdbx_description
1 polymer ?
#
loop_
_entity_poly.entity_id
_entity_poly.type
_entity_poly.pdbx_seq_one_letter_code
_entity_poly.pdbx_strand_id
1 'polypeptide(L)'
;MRVFFRRRGRNQRSWSVGGSTCYRSASYRPLRPWQVRERRFRPSRFGRRGLDPDEVAEFLDRVADDLAAVYDALARSRQESDRIRDALRRWQSEQFRARLAGRQRAERGGVR
;
A
#
# COMPACT_ATOMS: atom_id res chain seq x y z
N MET A 1 42.44 3.72 32.95
CA MET A 1 42.14 4.85 32.03
C MET A 1 40.95 4.48 31.15
N ARG A 2 39.94 5.36 31.09
CA ARG A 2 38.71 5.22 30.30
C ARG A 2 39.01 5.65 28.86
N VAL A 3 38.58 4.88 27.87
CA VAL A 3 38.39 5.40 26.50
C VAL A 3 37.00 5.01 26.01
N PHE A 4 36.19 6.05 25.83
CA PHE A 4 34.85 6.01 25.31
C PHE A 4 34.91 5.81 23.79
N PHE A 5 34.57 4.63 23.30
CA PHE A 5 34.15 4.50 21.90
C PHE A 5 32.64 4.70 21.81
N ARG A 6 32.29 5.99 21.68
CA ARG A 6 30.99 6.50 21.26
C ARG A 6 30.69 5.97 19.85
N ARG A 7 30.04 4.81 19.74
CA ARG A 7 29.52 4.35 18.45
C ARG A 7 28.19 5.05 18.18
N ARG A 8 28.31 6.10 17.36
CA ARG A 8 27.28 6.80 16.60
C ARG A 8 26.01 5.98 16.40
N GLY A 9 24.89 6.58 16.82
CA GLY A 9 23.55 6.04 16.66
C GLY A 9 23.28 5.56 15.24
N ARG A 10 23.00 4.27 15.12
CA ARG A 10 22.24 3.76 13.98
C ARG A 10 20.82 4.25 14.16
N ASN A 11 20.55 5.40 13.54
CA ASN A 11 19.21 5.88 13.24
C ASN A 11 18.54 4.86 12.31
N GLN A 12 18.06 3.76 12.91
CA GLN A 12 17.10 2.87 12.28
C GLN A 12 15.77 3.61 12.25
N ARG A 13 15.67 4.60 11.34
CA ARG A 13 14.39 4.91 10.72
C ARG A 13 14.02 3.66 9.93
N SER A 14 13.44 2.70 10.64
CA SER A 14 12.56 1.71 10.04
C SER A 14 11.49 2.52 9.34
N TRP A 15 11.68 2.74 8.04
CA TRP A 15 10.57 3.16 7.21
C TRP A 15 9.64 1.97 7.26
N SER A 16 8.58 2.13 8.06
CA SER A 16 7.50 1.17 8.22
C SER A 16 6.85 0.97 6.86
N VAL A 17 7.42 0.05 6.07
CA VAL A 17 6.79 -0.55 4.91
C VAL A 17 5.60 -1.32 5.46
N GLY A 18 4.45 -0.66 5.55
CA GLY A 18 3.21 -1.28 6.00
C GLY A 18 2.39 -0.52 7.05
N GLY A 19 2.73 0.71 7.42
CA GLY A 19 1.94 1.46 8.41
C GLY A 19 1.88 2.93 8.09
N SER A 20 0.72 3.38 7.60
CA SER A 20 0.26 4.77 7.53
C SER A 20 1.10 5.75 8.33
N THR A 21 1.77 6.66 7.64
CA THR A 21 2.10 7.95 8.23
C THR A 21 0.80 8.59 8.70
N CYS A 22 0.80 8.96 9.96
CA CYS A 22 -0.33 9.21 10.85
C CYS A 22 -1.14 10.49 10.57
N TYR A 23 -1.34 10.89 9.31
CA TYR A 23 -2.31 11.94 8.93
C TYR A 23 -3.66 11.38 8.44
N ARG A 24 -3.77 10.07 8.23
CA ARG A 24 -4.98 9.43 7.75
C ARG A 24 -5.85 9.00 8.92
N SER A 25 -6.66 9.92 9.44
CA SER A 25 -7.76 9.55 10.33
C SER A 25 -8.57 8.42 9.69
N ALA A 26 -8.90 7.38 10.46
CA ALA A 26 -9.67 6.22 9.97
C ALA A 26 -11.06 6.60 9.41
N SER A 27 -11.50 7.83 9.71
CA SER A 27 -12.69 8.49 9.19
C SER A 27 -12.51 9.13 7.81
N TYR A 28 -11.27 9.35 7.34
CA TYR A 28 -11.03 9.85 6.00
C TYR A 28 -11.15 8.72 4.97
N ARG A 29 -12.33 8.61 4.38
CA ARG A 29 -12.54 7.79 3.18
C ARG A 29 -11.87 8.51 2.00
N PRO A 30 -10.85 7.92 1.37
CA PRO A 30 -10.21 8.51 0.21
C PRO A 30 -11.24 8.74 -0.89
N LEU A 31 -11.17 9.92 -1.53
CA LEU A 31 -12.00 10.21 -2.69
C LEU A 31 -11.71 9.23 -3.82
N ARG A 32 -12.77 8.76 -4.48
CA ARG A 32 -12.70 8.02 -5.73
C ARG A 32 -12.74 8.99 -6.92
N PRO A 33 -12.11 8.64 -8.05
CA PRO A 33 -12.16 9.47 -9.27
C PRO A 33 -13.58 9.90 -9.67
N TRP A 34 -14.53 8.96 -9.67
CA TRP A 34 -15.93 9.25 -10.00
C TRP A 34 -16.60 10.23 -9.02
N GLN A 35 -16.23 10.20 -7.73
CA GLN A 35 -16.76 11.15 -6.74
C GLN A 35 -16.27 12.57 -6.96
N VAL A 36 -15.09 12.72 -7.59
CA VAL A 36 -14.54 14.03 -7.96
C VAL A 36 -15.29 14.58 -9.17
N ARG A 37 -15.53 13.75 -10.20
CA ARG A 37 -16.30 14.14 -11.40
C ARG A 37 -17.74 14.55 -11.09
N GLU A 38 -18.38 13.85 -10.15
CA GLU A 38 -19.77 14.12 -9.77
C GLU A 38 -19.91 15.30 -8.79
N ARG A 39 -18.80 15.92 -8.36
CA ARG A 39 -18.84 16.97 -7.35
C ARG A 39 -19.40 18.27 -7.94
N ARG A 40 -20.60 18.63 -7.53
CA ARG A 40 -21.21 19.93 -7.86
C ARG A 40 -20.97 20.96 -6.75
N PHE A 41 -20.44 22.12 -7.13
CA PHE A 41 -20.33 23.28 -6.24
C PHE A 41 -21.56 24.17 -6.35
N ARG A 42 -21.93 24.83 -5.25
CA ARG A 42 -23.04 25.80 -5.27
C ARG A 42 -22.55 27.08 -5.98
N PRO A 43 -23.37 27.70 -6.84
CA PRO A 43 -23.04 28.99 -7.44
C PRO A 43 -22.74 30.05 -6.37
N SER A 44 -21.83 30.97 -6.68
CA SER A 44 -21.55 32.13 -5.82
C SER A 44 -22.84 32.96 -5.62
N ARG A 45 -23.01 33.55 -4.44
CA ARG A 45 -24.15 34.44 -4.16
C ARG A 45 -24.11 35.64 -5.12
N PHE A 46 -25.29 36.05 -5.59
CA PHE A 46 -25.47 37.20 -6.48
C PHE A 46 -24.71 38.42 -5.93
N GLY A 47 -23.82 39.02 -6.74
CA GLY A 47 -22.97 40.16 -6.35
C GLY A 47 -21.56 39.82 -5.87
N ARG A 48 -21.15 38.54 -5.82
CA ARG A 48 -19.75 38.14 -5.54
C ARG A 48 -19.14 37.42 -6.75
N ARG A 49 -17.93 37.82 -7.16
CA ARG A 49 -17.14 37.09 -8.17
C ARG A 49 -16.90 35.65 -7.67
N GLY A 50 -17.43 34.67 -8.40
CA GLY A 50 -17.15 33.25 -8.21
C GLY A 50 -16.12 32.76 -9.21
N LEU A 51 -15.61 31.54 -8.99
CA LEU A 51 -14.86 30.80 -10.02
C LEU A 51 -15.78 30.45 -11.19
N ASP A 52 -15.20 30.38 -12.39
CA ASP A 52 -15.92 29.89 -13.56
C ASP A 52 -16.28 28.40 -13.38
N PRO A 53 -17.56 28.02 -13.44
CA PRO A 53 -17.97 26.63 -13.33
C PRO A 53 -17.28 25.70 -14.33
N ASP A 54 -16.99 26.19 -15.53
CA ASP A 54 -16.41 25.37 -16.60
C ASP A 54 -14.92 25.11 -16.34
N GLU A 55 -14.17 26.14 -15.92
CA GLU A 55 -12.77 26.00 -15.50
C GLU A 55 -12.63 25.04 -14.31
N VAL A 56 -13.56 25.12 -13.35
CA VAL A 56 -13.59 24.18 -12.21
C VAL A 56 -13.88 22.76 -12.68
N ALA A 57 -14.81 22.57 -13.62
CA ALA A 57 -15.13 21.25 -14.16
C ALA A 57 -13.91 20.62 -14.86
N GLU A 58 -13.24 21.37 -15.73
CA GLU A 58 -12.03 20.89 -16.43
C GLU A 58 -10.90 20.51 -15.45
N PHE A 59 -10.70 21.32 -14.40
CA PHE A 59 -9.72 21.02 -13.37
C PHE A 59 -10.08 19.74 -12.60
N LEU A 60 -11.35 19.56 -12.22
CA LEU A 60 -11.81 18.37 -11.53
C LEU A 60 -11.66 17.11 -12.40
N ASP A 61 -11.90 17.21 -13.70
CA ASP A 61 -11.69 16.09 -14.62
C ASP A 61 -10.23 15.66 -14.67
N ARG A 62 -9.30 16.62 -14.78
CA ARG A 62 -7.85 16.33 -14.70
C ARG A 62 -7.46 15.70 -13.37
N VAL A 63 -7.97 16.22 -12.26
CA VAL A 63 -7.73 15.64 -10.93
C VAL A 63 -8.29 14.22 -10.83
N ALA A 64 -9.45 13.95 -11.43
CA ALA A 64 -10.03 12.62 -11.45
C ALA A 64 -9.17 11.64 -12.27
N ASP A 65 -8.63 12.08 -13.41
CA ASP A 65 -7.70 11.28 -14.23
C ASP A 65 -6.41 10.96 -13.47
N ASP A 66 -5.81 11.94 -12.82
CA ASP A 66 -4.60 11.75 -12.01
C ASP A 66 -4.85 10.79 -10.84
N LEU A 67 -6.00 10.92 -10.17
CA LEU A 67 -6.40 9.99 -9.11
C LEU A 67 -6.58 8.57 -9.65
N ALA A 68 -7.17 8.41 -10.83
CA ALA A 68 -7.33 7.11 -11.47
C ALA A 68 -5.96 6.47 -11.75
N ALA A 69 -5.03 7.23 -12.34
CA ALA A 69 -3.68 6.77 -12.61
C ALA A 69 -2.92 6.33 -11.34
N VAL A 70 -3.06 7.07 -10.24
CA VAL A 70 -2.47 6.72 -8.94
C VAL A 70 -3.07 5.43 -8.38
N TYR A 71 -4.39 5.26 -8.45
CA TYR A 71 -5.03 4.03 -7.98
C TYR A 71 -4.65 2.81 -8.82
N ASP A 72 -4.49 2.96 -10.13
CA ASP A 72 -4.04 1.90 -11.02
C ASP A 72 -2.59 1.51 -10.74
N ALA A 73 -1.70 2.48 -10.50
CA ALA A 73 -0.33 2.22 -10.07
C ALA A 73 -0.29 1.48 -8.72
N LEU A 74 -1.13 1.86 -7.77
CA LEU A 74 -1.25 1.19 -6.48
C LEU A 74 -1.78 -0.25 -6.64
N ALA A 75 -2.78 -0.46 -7.49
CA ALA A 75 -3.33 -1.79 -7.77
C ALA A 75 -2.27 -2.71 -8.37
N ARG A 76 -1.48 -2.21 -9.35
CA ARG A 76 -0.35 -2.94 -9.94
C ARG A 76 0.71 -3.30 -8.89
N SER A 77 1.09 -2.37 -8.02
CA SER A 77 2.08 -2.63 -6.96
C SER A 77 1.60 -3.71 -5.97
N ARG A 78 0.31 -3.70 -5.63
CA ARG A 78 -0.29 -4.72 -4.76
C ARG A 78 -0.33 -6.08 -5.44
N GLN A 79 -0.74 -6.13 -6.70
CA GLN A 79 -0.75 -7.36 -7.47
C GLN A 79 0.64 -8.02 -7.53
N GLU A 80 1.69 -7.22 -7.72
CA GLU A 80 3.05 -7.73 -7.74
C GLU A 80 3.47 -8.29 -6.37
N SER A 81 3.11 -7.57 -5.30
CA SER A 81 3.36 -8.03 -3.92
C SER A 81 2.63 -9.34 -3.60
N ASP A 82 1.40 -9.48 -4.10
CA ASP A 82 0.59 -10.68 -3.90
C ASP A 82 1.17 -11.87 -4.67
N ARG A 83 1.66 -11.67 -5.90
CA ARG A 83 2.37 -12.71 -6.66
C ARG A 83 3.62 -13.21 -5.94
N ILE A 84 4.42 -12.30 -5.39
CA ILE A 84 5.61 -12.66 -4.61
C ILE A 84 5.20 -13.46 -3.37
N ARG A 85 4.17 -13.01 -2.66
CA ARG A 85 3.66 -13.70 -1.47
C ARG A 85 3.14 -15.10 -1.80
N ASP A 86 2.46 -15.26 -2.92
CA ASP A 86 1.93 -16.55 -3.37
C ASP A 86 3.05 -17.52 -3.79
N ALA A 87 4.06 -17.02 -4.50
CA ALA A 87 5.24 -17.82 -4.83
C ALA A 87 5.94 -18.32 -3.56
N LEU A 88 6.10 -17.44 -2.57
CA LEU A 88 6.68 -17.79 -1.28
C LEU A 88 5.84 -18.83 -0.52
N ARG A 89 4.51 -18.67 -0.51
CA ARG A 89 3.59 -19.63 0.12
C ARG A 89 3.66 -21.01 -0.53
N ARG A 90 3.74 -21.07 -1.86
CA ARG A 90 3.88 -22.33 -2.61
C ARG A 90 5.18 -23.03 -2.25
N TRP A 91 6.29 -22.31 -2.32
CA TRP A 91 7.59 -22.85 -1.93
C TRP A 91 7.61 -23.34 -0.47
N GLN A 92 7.08 -22.56 0.48
CA GLN A 92 6.99 -22.99 1.88
C GLN A 92 6.19 -24.30 2.02
N SER A 93 5.07 -24.42 1.32
CA SER A 93 4.22 -25.63 1.35
C SER A 93 4.95 -26.86 0.81
N GLU A 94 5.72 -26.70 -0.27
CA GLU A 94 6.57 -27.77 -0.83
C GLU A 94 7.67 -28.18 0.16
N GLN A 95 8.32 -27.21 0.82
CA GLN A 95 9.34 -27.49 1.83
C GLN A 95 8.78 -28.24 3.04
N PHE A 96 7.58 -27.87 3.51
CA PHE A 96 6.92 -28.62 4.59
C PHE A 96 6.60 -30.05 4.17
N ARG A 97 6.08 -30.25 2.95
CA ARG A 97 5.79 -31.59 2.41
C ARG A 97 7.06 -32.43 2.28
N ALA A 98 8.14 -31.87 1.73
CA ALA A 98 9.41 -32.55 1.59
C ALA A 98 10.01 -32.96 2.96
N ARG A 99 9.95 -32.06 3.94
CA ARG A 99 10.42 -32.33 5.32
C ARG A 99 9.59 -33.43 5.99
N LEU A 100 8.26 -33.39 5.88
CA LEU A 100 7.38 -34.41 6.44
C LEU A 100 7.61 -35.78 5.77
N ALA A 101 7.80 -35.82 4.45
CA ALA A 101 8.11 -37.05 3.73
C ALA A 101 9.46 -37.65 4.15
N GLY A 102 10.48 -36.81 4.37
CA GLY A 102 11.78 -37.23 4.92
C GLY A 102 11.65 -37.83 6.33
N ARG A 103 10.82 -37.23 7.18
CA ARG A 103 10.55 -37.71 8.55
C ARG A 103 9.87 -39.08 8.56
N GLN A 104 8.83 -39.26 7.73
CA GLN A 104 8.11 -40.54 7.60
C GLN A 104 8.98 -41.68 7.05
N ARG A 105 9.93 -41.38 6.15
CA ARG A 105 10.90 -42.38 5.67
C ARG A 105 11.87 -42.82 6.76
N ALA A 106 12.34 -41.89 7.61
CA ALA A 106 13.19 -42.22 8.74
C ALA A 106 12.46 -43.09 9.78
N GLU A 107 11.18 -42.82 10.05
CA GLU A 107 10.35 -43.61 10.96
C GLU A 107 10.06 -45.03 10.43
N ARG A 108 9.88 -45.21 9.11
CA ARG A 108 9.67 -46.53 8.50
C ARG A 108 10.94 -47.35 8.30
N GLY A 109 12.11 -46.70 8.20
CA GLY A 109 13.40 -47.37 8.03
C GLY A 109 14.05 -47.85 9.33
N GLY A 110 13.55 -47.40 10.49
CA GLY A 110 14.11 -47.68 11.82
C GLY A 110 13.56 -48.92 12.53
N VAL A 111 12.70 -49.72 11.89
CA VAL A 111 12.19 -50.98 12.44
C VAL A 111 12.97 -52.14 11.83
N ARG A 112 14.17 -52.41 12.38
CA ARG A 112 14.92 -53.66 12.18
C ARG A 112 15.68 -53.99 13.45
#